data_AF-A0A0C6P7M5-F1
#
_entry.id   AF-A0A0C6P7M5-F1
#
_cell.length_a   1.000
_cell.length_b   1.000
_cell.length_c   1.000
_cell.angle_alpha   90.00
_cell.angle_beta   90.00
_cell.angle_gamma   90.00
#
_symmetry.space_group_name_H-M   'P 1'
#
loop_
_entity.id
_entity.type
_entity.pdbx_description
1 polymer ?
#
loop_
_entity_poly.entity_id
_entity_poly.type
_entity_poly.pdbx_seq_one_letter_code
_entity_poly.pdbx_strand_id
1 'polypeptide(L)'
;MNKPQSPARPGGLPLVSGLMRLQRLLSELIVLAMTLLIAAEVICRALFGFSLMIVEEVGGYLLVALVFLGMGVALHDGVLFRAEFVINALGERARLILQCVFDAVCLAGMAMLSWQLGVQVYESYVRGVRAATTLATPLYLPQLFMVAGALSTALVLLSQLLEGMTRLRSPHHE
;
A
#
# COMPACT_ATOMS: atom_id res chain seq x y z
N MET A 1 30.21 16.98 3.83
CA MET A 1 29.40 15.74 3.77
C MET A 1 27.95 16.14 4.04
N ASN A 2 27.18 16.35 2.97
CA ASN A 2 25.79 16.84 3.06
C ASN A 2 24.94 15.69 3.63
N LYS A 3 24.35 15.88 4.82
CA LYS A 3 23.38 14.90 5.35
C LYS A 3 22.24 14.79 4.33
N PRO A 4 21.74 13.59 3.98
CA PRO A 4 20.48 13.49 3.27
C PRO A 4 19.45 14.20 4.16
N GLN A 5 18.94 15.33 3.67
CA GLN A 5 17.84 16.04 4.31
C GLN A 5 16.70 15.03 4.38
N SER A 6 16.36 14.59 5.59
CA SER A 6 15.19 13.75 5.80
C SER A 6 14.02 14.50 5.17
N PRO A 7 13.30 13.91 4.18
CA PRO A 7 12.24 14.62 3.50
C PRO A 7 11.27 15.11 4.56
N ALA A 8 11.04 16.44 4.57
CA ALA A 8 10.08 17.06 5.47
C ALA A 8 8.80 16.23 5.41
N ARG A 9 8.36 15.71 6.57
CA ARG A 9 7.12 14.92 6.66
C ARG A 9 6.05 15.70 5.89
N PRO A 10 5.46 15.15 4.81
CA PRO A 10 4.33 15.81 4.16
C PRO A 10 3.33 16.12 5.27
N GLY A 11 2.80 17.34 5.25
CA GLY A 11 1.94 17.88 6.30
C GLY A 11 0.56 17.23 6.21
N GLY A 12 0.52 15.91 6.25
CA GLY A 12 -0.66 15.11 6.07
C GLY A 12 -1.61 15.33 7.23
N LEU A 13 -2.90 15.35 6.90
CA LEU A 13 -3.98 15.41 7.90
C LEU A 13 -3.68 14.44 9.05
N PRO A 14 -3.95 14.83 10.32
CA PRO A 14 -3.64 13.99 11.48
C PRO A 14 -4.30 12.60 11.39
N LEU A 15 -5.43 12.50 10.69
CA LEU A 15 -6.11 11.25 10.37
C LEU A 15 -5.27 10.33 9.47
N VAL A 16 -4.69 10.86 8.39
CA VAL A 16 -3.88 10.09 7.44
C VAL A 16 -2.63 9.56 8.14
N SER A 17 -1.94 10.40 8.91
CA SER A 17 -0.76 9.95 9.66
C SER A 17 -1.11 8.88 10.72
N GLY A 18 -2.28 8.97 11.35
CA GLY A 18 -2.79 7.93 12.25
C GLY A 18 -3.01 6.60 11.53
N LEU A 19 -3.67 6.63 10.38
CA LEU A 19 -3.92 5.44 9.54
C LEU A 19 -2.60 4.80 9.07
N MET A 20 -1.64 5.60 8.60
CA MET A 20 -0.36 5.09 8.12
C MET A 20 0.45 4.41 9.23
N ARG A 21 0.41 4.93 10.46
CA ARG A 21 1.04 4.26 11.62
C ARG A 21 0.42 2.90 11.89
N LEU A 22 -0.91 2.80 11.84
CA LEU A 22 -1.60 1.53 12.03
C LEU A 22 -1.23 0.53 10.92
N GLN A 23 -1.28 0.95 9.65
CA GLN A 23 -0.94 0.08 8.51
C GLN A 23 0.51 -0.37 8.53
N ARG A 24 1.44 0.49 8.97
CA ARG A 24 2.85 0.14 9.18
C ARG A 24 3.00 -0.96 10.23
N LEU A 25 2.38 -0.81 11.40
CA LEU A 25 2.39 -1.83 12.45
C LEU A 25 1.79 -3.16 11.97
N LEU A 26 0.68 -3.10 11.22
CA LEU A 26 0.07 -4.30 10.63
C LEU A 26 1.01 -4.97 9.62
N SER A 27 1.67 -4.18 8.77
CA SER A 27 2.62 -4.69 7.77
C SER A 27 3.82 -5.37 8.43
N GLU A 28 4.38 -4.77 9.49
CA GLU A 28 5.47 -5.35 10.27
C GLU A 28 5.05 -6.68 10.92
N LEU A 29 3.85 -6.74 11.49
CA LEU A 29 3.30 -7.97 12.08
C LEU A 29 3.06 -9.05 11.02
N ILE A 30 2.56 -8.67 9.84
CA ILE A 30 2.35 -9.60 8.72
C ILE A 30 3.67 -10.20 8.25
N VAL A 31 4.73 -9.39 8.12
CA VAL A 31 6.07 -9.88 7.74
C VAL A 31 6.60 -10.86 8.79
N LEU A 32 6.44 -10.54 10.07
CA LEU A 32 6.83 -11.45 11.15
C LEU A 32 6.06 -12.77 11.08
N ALA A 33 4.73 -12.71 10.95
CA ALA A 33 3.86 -13.88 10.85
C ALA A 33 4.22 -14.75 9.63
N MET A 34 4.45 -14.12 8.47
CA MET A 34 4.85 -14.81 7.24
C MET A 34 6.22 -15.47 7.40
N THR A 35 7.17 -14.80 8.04
CA THR A 35 8.51 -15.34 8.33
C THR A 35 8.42 -16.57 9.24
N LEU A 36 7.63 -16.49 10.31
CA LEU A 36 7.42 -17.60 11.25
C LEU A 36 6.72 -18.78 10.57
N LEU A 37 5.72 -18.52 9.74
CA LEU A 37 5.00 -19.54 8.97
C LEU A 37 5.94 -20.31 8.03
N ILE A 38 6.78 -19.58 7.27
CA ILE A 38 7.75 -20.19 6.36
C ILE A 38 8.83 -20.94 7.15
N ALA A 39 9.31 -20.38 8.27
CA ALA A 39 10.28 -21.05 9.12
C ALA A 39 9.72 -22.38 9.68
N ALA A 40 8.46 -22.37 10.13
CA ALA A 40 7.78 -23.57 10.60
C ALA A 40 7.66 -24.64 9.50
N GLU A 41 7.32 -24.25 8.27
CA GLU A 41 7.29 -25.16 7.11
C GLU A 41 8.65 -25.80 6.84
N VAL A 42 9.70 -24.99 6.81
CA VAL A 42 11.07 -25.47 6.58
C VAL A 42 11.49 -26.45 7.67
N ILE A 43 11.19 -26.15 8.95
CA ILE A 43 11.49 -27.04 10.08
C ILE A 43 10.69 -28.35 9.99
N CYS A 44 9.40 -28.29 9.67
CA CYS A 44 8.55 -29.48 9.51
C CYS A 44 9.10 -30.41 8.43
N ARG A 45 9.42 -29.86 7.25
CA ARG A 45 9.97 -30.64 6.15
C ARG A 45 11.36 -31.21 6.47
N ALA A 46 12.22 -30.41 7.11
CA ALA A 46 13.60 -30.80 7.38
C ALA A 46 13.72 -31.84 8.50
N LEU A 47 12.95 -31.71 9.58
CA LEU A 47 13.09 -32.57 10.76
C LEU A 47 12.08 -33.72 10.79
N PHE A 48 10.89 -33.52 10.25
CA PHE A 48 9.77 -34.48 10.36
C PHE A 48 9.34 -35.07 9.02
N GLY A 49 9.84 -34.57 7.89
CA GLY A 49 9.58 -35.12 6.56
C GLY A 49 8.17 -34.88 6.01
N PHE A 50 7.34 -34.05 6.67
CA PHE A 50 6.01 -33.67 6.19
C PHE A 50 5.90 -32.15 5.95
N SER A 51 4.93 -31.74 5.13
CA SER A 51 4.61 -30.34 4.82
C SER A 51 3.30 -29.93 5.50
N LEU A 52 3.20 -28.67 5.93
CA LEU A 52 1.98 -28.12 6.54
C LEU A 52 0.85 -27.93 5.53
N MET A 53 1.13 -27.98 4.21
CA MET A 53 0.20 -27.79 3.08
C MET A 53 -0.56 -26.45 3.02
N ILE A 54 -0.63 -25.69 4.12
CA ILE A 54 -1.34 -24.41 4.23
C ILE A 54 -0.46 -23.19 3.94
N VAL A 55 0.86 -23.38 3.91
CA VAL A 55 1.85 -22.29 3.89
C VAL A 55 1.80 -21.51 2.58
N GLU A 56 1.57 -22.19 1.45
CA GLU A 56 1.42 -21.53 0.15
C GLU A 56 0.18 -20.63 0.11
N GLU A 57 -0.95 -21.12 0.61
CA GLU A 57 -2.21 -20.37 0.61
C GLU A 57 -2.19 -19.21 1.61
N VAL A 58 -1.84 -19.47 2.86
CA VAL A 58 -1.78 -18.44 3.91
C VAL A 58 -0.67 -17.44 3.63
N GLY A 59 0.49 -17.91 3.15
CA GLY A 59 1.59 -17.04 2.72
C GLY A 59 1.17 -16.12 1.57
N GLY A 60 0.43 -16.62 0.59
CA GLY A 60 -0.15 -15.82 -0.48
C GLY A 60 -1.09 -14.73 0.03
N TYR A 61 -1.97 -15.05 0.99
CA TYR A 61 -2.89 -14.06 1.58
C TYR A 61 -2.16 -13.01 2.43
N LEU A 62 -1.17 -13.42 3.22
CA LEU A 62 -0.32 -12.50 3.97
C LEU A 62 0.45 -11.57 3.03
N LEU A 63 0.97 -12.08 1.92
CA LEU A 63 1.65 -11.28 0.91
C LEU A 63 0.71 -10.25 0.27
N VAL A 64 -0.51 -10.64 -0.10
CA VAL A 64 -1.52 -9.72 -0.63
C VAL A 64 -1.84 -8.62 0.38
N ALA A 65 -2.11 -8.99 1.64
CA ALA A 65 -2.37 -8.01 2.69
C ALA A 65 -1.17 -7.06 2.90
N LEU A 66 0.05 -7.58 2.91
CA LEU A 66 1.28 -6.80 3.03
C LEU A 66 1.44 -5.79 1.90
N VAL A 67 1.24 -6.21 0.65
CA VAL A 67 1.39 -5.34 -0.53
C VAL A 67 0.40 -4.18 -0.47
N PHE A 68 -0.89 -4.46 -0.23
CA PHE A 68 -1.92 -3.43 -0.25
C PHE A 68 -1.85 -2.50 0.96
N LEU A 69 -1.62 -3.03 2.17
CA LEU A 69 -1.49 -2.20 3.38
C LEU A 69 -0.16 -1.42 3.40
N GLY A 70 0.92 -1.99 2.87
CA GLY A 70 2.23 -1.36 2.80
C GLY A 70 2.35 -0.30 1.71
N MET A 71 1.56 -0.38 0.63
CA MET A 71 1.62 0.56 -0.50
C MET A 71 1.35 2.00 -0.07
N GLY A 72 0.30 2.24 0.71
CA GLY A 72 -0.03 3.57 1.22
C GLY A 72 1.07 4.15 2.13
N VAL A 73 1.66 3.31 2.98
CA VAL A 73 2.79 3.67 3.86
C VAL A 73 4.02 4.04 3.04
N ALA A 74 4.38 3.22 2.05
CA ALA A 74 5.53 3.45 1.19
C ALA A 74 5.36 4.74 0.35
N LEU A 75 4.14 5.01 -0.10
CA LEU A 75 3.81 6.25 -0.80
C LEU A 75 3.89 7.46 0.14
N HIS A 76 3.34 7.35 1.35
CA HIS A 76 3.37 8.41 2.37
C HIS A 76 4.80 8.77 2.78
N ASP A 77 5.67 7.77 2.91
CA ASP A 77 7.07 7.95 3.32
C ASP A 77 7.99 8.35 2.15
N GLY A 78 7.45 8.49 0.94
CA GLY A 78 8.19 8.95 -0.23
C GLY A 78 9.23 7.96 -0.75
N VAL A 79 9.12 6.66 -0.41
CA VAL A 79 10.06 5.61 -0.81
C VAL A 79 9.70 4.94 -2.14
N LEU A 80 8.49 5.16 -2.69
CA LEU A 80 8.19 4.77 -4.07
C LEU A 80 9.08 5.59 -5.02
N PHE A 81 9.84 4.90 -5.88
CA PHE A 81 10.79 5.51 -6.81
C PHE A 81 10.18 6.71 -7.55
N ARG A 82 10.60 7.91 -7.13
CA ARG A 82 10.32 9.15 -7.83
C ARG A 82 11.51 9.41 -8.75
N ALA A 83 11.27 9.69 -10.04
CA ALA A 83 12.34 9.98 -11.00
C ALA A 83 12.96 11.36 -10.70
N GLU A 84 13.77 11.43 -9.63
CA GLU A 84 14.31 12.68 -9.11
C GLU A 84 15.20 13.39 -10.14
N PHE A 85 15.87 12.65 -11.03
CA PHE A 85 16.71 13.24 -12.08
C PHE A 85 15.93 14.17 -13.02
N VAL A 86 14.73 13.74 -13.46
CA VAL A 86 13.87 14.54 -14.35
C VAL A 86 13.25 15.71 -13.58
N ILE A 87 12.91 15.47 -12.31
CA ILE A 87 12.27 16.47 -11.45
C ILE A 87 13.24 17.58 -11.02
N ASN A 88 14.51 17.25 -10.79
CA ASN A 88 15.53 18.19 -10.37
C ASN A 88 16.01 19.10 -11.51
N ALA A 89 15.71 18.74 -12.77
CA ALA A 89 15.97 19.58 -13.94
C ALA A 89 14.86 20.63 -14.20
N LEU A 90 13.72 20.53 -13.49
CA LEU A 90 12.56 21.41 -13.67
C LEU A 90 12.59 22.55 -12.63
N GLY A 91 12.11 23.73 -13.04
CA GLY A 91 11.83 24.83 -12.10
C GLY A 91 10.75 24.44 -11.09
N GLU A 92 10.75 25.10 -9.92
CA GLU A 92 9.91 24.74 -8.77
C GLU A 92 8.41 24.63 -9.10
N ARG A 93 7.87 25.58 -9.86
CA ARG A 93 6.47 25.56 -10.30
C ARG A 93 6.15 24.39 -11.23
N ALA A 94 7.03 24.10 -12.20
CA ALA A 94 6.83 22.98 -13.14
C ALA A 94 6.91 21.63 -12.42
N ARG A 95 7.82 21.51 -11.44
CA ARG A 95 7.90 20.36 -10.54
C ARG A 95 6.59 20.15 -9.78
N LEU A 96 6.03 21.19 -9.15
CA LEU A 96 4.78 21.07 -8.40
C LEU A 96 3.59 20.70 -9.29
N ILE A 97 3.50 21.27 -10.49
CA ILE A 97 2.44 20.93 -11.46
C ILE A 97 2.54 19.45 -11.85
N LEU A 98 3.74 18.99 -12.22
CA LEU A 98 3.95 17.60 -12.62
C LEU A 98 3.59 16.62 -11.48
N GLN A 99 3.92 16.96 -10.24
CA GLN A 99 3.54 16.18 -9.07
C GLN A 99 2.03 16.12 -8.89
N CYS A 100 1.33 17.26 -8.98
CA CYS A 100 -0.13 17.28 -8.87
C CYS A 100 -0.81 16.45 -9.99
N VAL A 101 -0.30 16.54 -11.23
CA VAL A 101 -0.82 15.74 -12.34
C VAL A 101 -0.60 14.25 -12.10
N PHE A 102 0.60 13.86 -11.66
CA PHE A 102 0.92 12.48 -11.32
C PHE A 102 0.01 11.95 -10.20
N ASP A 103 -0.11 12.70 -9.11
CA ASP A 103 -0.94 12.32 -7.97
C ASP A 103 -2.42 12.21 -8.36
N ALA A 104 -2.92 13.09 -9.24
CA ALA A 104 -4.29 13.03 -9.76
C ALA A 104 -4.53 11.78 -10.63
N VAL A 105 -3.57 11.41 -11.50
CA VAL A 105 -3.67 10.20 -12.33
C VAL A 105 -3.62 8.95 -11.45
N CYS A 106 -2.68 8.89 -10.50
CA CYS A 106 -2.60 7.79 -9.54
C CYS A 106 -3.86 7.69 -8.70
N LEU A 107 -4.44 8.82 -8.26
CA LEU A 107 -5.67 8.84 -7.48
C LEU A 107 -6.84 8.29 -8.28
N ALA A 108 -7.00 8.69 -9.55
CA ALA A 108 -8.02 8.15 -10.44
C ALA A 108 -7.85 6.63 -10.62
N GLY A 109 -6.61 6.17 -10.83
CA GLY A 109 -6.28 4.75 -10.91
C GLY A 109 -6.62 3.98 -9.64
N MET A 110 -6.26 4.50 -8.46
CA MET A 110 -6.57 3.86 -7.18
C MET A 110 -8.05 3.90 -6.83
N ALA A 111 -8.78 4.94 -7.22
CA ALA A 111 -10.24 5.00 -7.07
C ALA A 111 -10.93 3.94 -7.93
N MET A 112 -10.52 3.80 -9.20
CA MET A 112 -11.02 2.76 -10.11
C MET A 112 -10.67 1.36 -9.59
N LEU A 113 -9.44 1.15 -9.13
CA LEU A 113 -9.01 -0.11 -8.54
C LEU A 113 -9.83 -0.47 -7.30
N SER A 114 -10.01 0.48 -6.38
CA SER A 114 -10.80 0.28 -5.16
C SER A 114 -12.25 -0.10 -5.48
N TRP A 115 -12.84 0.56 -6.48
CA TRP A 115 -14.18 0.22 -6.97
C TRP A 115 -14.26 -1.21 -7.50
N GLN A 116 -13.34 -1.60 -8.39
CA GLN A 116 -13.32 -2.95 -8.98
C GLN A 116 -13.08 -4.03 -7.93
N LEU A 117 -12.20 -3.78 -6.97
CA LEU A 117 -11.97 -4.69 -5.84
C LEU A 117 -13.22 -4.80 -4.95
N GLY A 118 -13.93 -3.69 -4.72
CA GLY A 118 -15.21 -3.71 -4.00
C GLY A 118 -16.26 -4.56 -4.68
N VAL A 119 -16.39 -4.44 -6.01
CA VAL A 119 -17.26 -5.32 -6.81
C VAL A 119 -16.82 -6.77 -6.68
N GLN A 120 -15.53 -7.05 -6.80
CA GLN A 120 -14.98 -8.40 -6.68
C GLN A 120 -15.29 -9.04 -5.31
N VAL A 121 -15.13 -8.29 -4.22
CA VAL A 121 -15.49 -8.71 -2.86
C VAL A 121 -16.97 -9.07 -2.79
N TYR A 122 -17.83 -8.19 -3.30
CA TYR A 122 -19.28 -8.39 -3.27
C TYR A 122 -19.69 -9.64 -4.05
N GLU A 123 -19.17 -9.81 -5.26
CA GLU A 123 -19.45 -11.01 -6.06
C GLU A 123 -18.94 -12.29 -5.38
N SER A 124 -17.73 -12.24 -4.80
CA SER A 124 -17.14 -13.38 -4.10
C SER A 124 -17.96 -13.76 -2.86
N TYR A 125 -18.50 -12.77 -2.15
CA TYR A 125 -19.38 -12.97 -1.01
C TYR A 125 -20.73 -13.58 -1.42
N VAL A 126 -21.43 -12.98 -2.39
CA VAL A 126 -22.76 -13.43 -2.81
C VAL A 126 -22.72 -14.82 -3.47
N ARG A 127 -21.70 -15.10 -4.28
CA ARG A 127 -21.54 -16.39 -4.95
C ARG A 127 -20.86 -17.45 -4.07
N GLY A 128 -20.45 -17.10 -2.84
CA GLY A 128 -19.79 -18.02 -1.91
C GLY A 128 -18.47 -18.57 -2.45
N VAL A 129 -17.73 -17.77 -3.22
CA VAL A 129 -16.51 -18.21 -3.90
C VAL A 129 -15.42 -18.56 -2.87
N ARG A 130 -14.85 -19.74 -3.03
CA ARG A 130 -13.77 -20.28 -2.19
C ARG A 130 -12.54 -20.56 -3.04
N ALA A 131 -11.38 -20.49 -2.40
CA ALA A 131 -10.13 -20.89 -3.02
C ALA A 131 -10.17 -22.37 -3.41
N ALA A 132 -9.61 -22.69 -4.59
CA ALA A 132 -9.47 -24.06 -5.08
C ALA A 132 -8.26 -24.77 -4.44
N THR A 133 -8.20 -24.71 -3.13
CA THR A 133 -7.09 -25.16 -2.29
C THR A 133 -7.62 -25.98 -1.11
N THR A 134 -6.73 -26.62 -0.36
CA THR A 134 -7.09 -27.48 0.77
C THR A 134 -7.91 -26.76 1.85
N LEU A 135 -7.61 -25.49 2.12
CA LEU A 135 -8.31 -24.73 3.16
C LEU A 135 -9.69 -24.24 2.70
N ALA A 136 -9.95 -24.24 1.39
CA ALA A 136 -11.18 -23.74 0.77
C ALA A 136 -11.61 -22.37 1.32
N THR A 137 -10.63 -21.47 1.48
CA THR A 137 -10.83 -20.19 2.16
C THR A 137 -11.82 -19.31 1.38
N PRO A 138 -12.79 -18.67 2.05
CA PRO A 138 -13.65 -17.69 1.39
C PRO A 138 -12.83 -16.51 0.84
N LEU A 139 -12.86 -16.29 -0.47
CA LEU A 139 -11.98 -15.31 -1.12
C LEU A 139 -12.32 -13.86 -0.80
N TYR A 140 -13.54 -13.58 -0.33
CA TYR A 140 -13.91 -12.22 0.07
C TYR A 140 -13.02 -11.72 1.23
N LEU A 141 -12.51 -12.61 2.08
CA LEU A 141 -11.69 -12.23 3.24
C LEU A 141 -10.33 -11.63 2.84
N PRO A 142 -9.47 -12.28 2.04
CA PRO A 142 -8.23 -11.66 1.55
C PRO A 142 -8.50 -10.43 0.67
N GLN A 143 -9.58 -10.43 -0.11
CA GLN A 143 -9.94 -9.30 -0.97
C GLN A 143 -10.31 -8.02 -0.17
N LEU A 144 -10.87 -8.16 1.05
CA LEU A 144 -11.14 -7.00 1.91
C LEU A 144 -9.88 -6.22 2.27
N PHE A 145 -8.75 -6.90 2.49
CA PHE A 145 -7.46 -6.22 2.72
C PHE A 145 -6.99 -5.45 1.49
N MET A 146 -7.27 -5.96 0.29
CA MET A 146 -6.97 -5.27 -0.96
C MET A 146 -7.77 -3.97 -1.08
N VAL A 147 -9.08 -4.02 -0.82
CA VAL A 147 -9.94 -2.83 -0.82
C VAL A 147 -9.47 -1.82 0.22
N ALA A 148 -9.20 -2.27 1.45
CA ALA A 148 -8.75 -1.40 2.53
C ALA A 148 -7.43 -0.67 2.20
N GLY A 149 -6.45 -1.39 1.65
CA GLY A 149 -5.16 -0.82 1.25
C GLY A 149 -5.24 0.09 0.02
N ALA A 150 -6.10 -0.24 -0.95
CA ALA A 150 -6.34 0.61 -2.11
C ALA A 150 -7.01 1.94 -1.71
N LEU A 151 -8.01 1.88 -0.83
CA LEU A 151 -8.69 3.07 -0.30
C LEU A 151 -7.75 3.95 0.54
N SER A 152 -6.93 3.35 1.42
CA SER A 152 -5.96 4.13 2.20
C SER A 152 -4.91 4.80 1.31
N THR A 153 -4.46 4.13 0.26
CA THR A 153 -3.51 4.70 -0.72
C THR A 153 -4.16 5.86 -1.48
N ALA A 154 -5.44 5.72 -1.88
CA ALA A 154 -6.20 6.82 -2.46
C ALA A 154 -6.31 8.02 -1.51
N LEU A 155 -6.52 7.80 -0.21
CA LEU A 155 -6.55 8.88 0.79
C LEU A 155 -5.19 9.60 0.91
N VAL A 156 -4.08 8.85 0.86
CA VAL A 156 -2.73 9.44 0.86
C VAL A 156 -2.51 10.31 -0.38
N LEU A 157 -2.86 9.80 -1.57
CA LEU A 157 -2.77 10.54 -2.83
C LEU A 157 -3.63 11.80 -2.80
N LEU A 158 -4.85 11.72 -2.27
CA LEU A 158 -5.73 12.87 -2.12
C LEU A 158 -5.12 13.93 -1.19
N SER A 159 -4.51 13.53 -0.06
CA SER A 159 -3.81 14.47 0.84
C SER A 159 -2.65 15.17 0.12
N GLN A 160 -1.82 14.41 -0.60
CA GLN A 160 -0.68 14.96 -1.35
C GLN A 160 -1.13 15.93 -2.46
N LEU A 161 -2.20 15.58 -3.17
CA LEU A 161 -2.78 16.43 -4.22
C LEU A 161 -3.32 17.74 -3.66
N LEU A 162 -4.04 17.70 -2.53
CA LEU A 162 -4.57 18.90 -1.87
C LEU A 162 -3.44 19.81 -1.34
N GLU A 163 -2.40 19.22 -0.75
CA GLU A 163 -1.19 19.96 -0.32
C GLU A 163 -0.46 20.57 -1.53
N GLY A 164 -0.32 19.84 -2.64
CA GLY A 164 0.28 20.33 -3.87
C GLY A 164 -0.48 21.52 -4.47
N MET A 165 -1.82 21.42 -4.51
CA MET A 165 -2.70 22.49 -5.00
C MET A 165 -2.63 23.75 -4.13
N THR A 166 -2.55 23.62 -2.80
CA THR A 166 -2.43 24.79 -1.90
C THR A 166 -1.09 25.49 -2.08
N ARG A 167 0.02 24.76 -2.25
CA ARG A 167 1.34 25.31 -2.57
C ARG A 167 1.37 26.03 -3.91
N LEU A 168 0.66 25.53 -4.92
CA LEU A 168 0.52 26.20 -6.22
C LEU A 168 -0.22 27.55 -6.13
N ARG A 169 -1.23 27.62 -5.26
CA ARG A 169 -2.09 28.80 -5.11
C ARG A 169 -1.45 29.91 -4.26
N SER A 170 -0.54 29.55 -3.38
CA SER A 170 0.20 30.47 -2.51
C SER A 170 1.68 30.53 -2.90
N PRO A 171 2.05 31.11 -4.05
CA PRO A 171 3.44 31.40 -4.33
C PRO A 171 3.88 32.51 -3.38
N HIS A 172 4.33 32.17 -2.17
CA HIS A 172 5.06 33.12 -1.35
C HIS A 172 6.34 33.48 -2.10
N HIS A 173 6.50 34.78 -2.31
CA HIS A 173 7.73 35.42 -2.73
C HIS A 173 8.84 35.04 -1.75
N GLU A 174 9.71 34.10 -2.13
CA GLU A 174 11.10 34.10 -1.68
C GLU A 174 11.97 34.75 -2.76
#